data_AF-A0A2H8TV09-F1
#
_entry.id   AF-A0A2H8TV09-F1
#
_cell.length_a   1.000
_cell.length_b   1.000
_cell.length_c   1.000
_cell.angle_alpha   90.00
_cell.angle_beta   90.00
_cell.angle_gamma   90.00
#
_symmetry.space_group_name_H-M   'P 1'
#
loop_
_entity.id
_entity.type
_entity.pdbx_description
1 polymer ?
#
loop_
_entity_poly.entity_id
_entity_poly.type
_entity_poly.pdbx_seq_one_letter_code
_entity_poly.pdbx_strand_id
1 'polypeptide(L)'
;LNQDSLESFFSLIRSRGGLNDHPTPLNAMYRIRIIVLGKNPGVVQDKLNIETPQEKLNLEEYLVANVMATADVNIPFNNEENDLSDSSLSSSESSSTQNNLPTTNEEDGFIYLCGWLARKFKNKYPHLGCYTKDKKPDHSYSAPSWVQHLSFGGLTEPSTDWVKQAKVFETLFKKFHKEKIDTESNIVKRLTKLIKKKCDVPEDLIKAFILQRTYIRIKLLNDNLIAERSEGKKTSSTDRKSTKKMKKIIT
;
A
#
# COMPACT_ATOMS: atom_id res chain seq x y z
N LEU A 1 23.23 -17.17 -38.10
CA LEU A 1 22.11 -16.73 -37.23
C LEU A 1 22.59 -16.93 -35.80
N ASN A 2 22.81 -15.88 -35.02
CA ASN A 2 23.33 -15.97 -33.66
C ASN A 2 22.22 -15.68 -32.62
N GLN A 3 22.39 -16.15 -31.39
CA GLN A 3 21.46 -15.95 -30.28
C GLN A 3 21.51 -14.52 -29.70
N ASP A 4 22.51 -13.70 -30.04
CA ASP A 4 22.74 -12.35 -29.49
C ASP A 4 21.50 -11.45 -29.45
N SER A 5 20.67 -11.49 -30.50
CA SER A 5 19.43 -10.69 -30.58
C SER A 5 18.42 -11.10 -29.51
N LEU A 6 18.35 -12.40 -29.19
CA LEU A 6 17.47 -12.94 -28.16
C LEU A 6 18.02 -12.63 -26.76
N GLU A 7 19.34 -12.70 -26.57
CA GLU A 7 19.98 -12.34 -25.30
C GLU A 7 19.82 -10.85 -24.99
N SER A 8 19.95 -10.00 -26.01
CA SER A 8 19.66 -8.56 -25.92
C SER A 8 18.21 -8.30 -25.52
N PHE A 9 17.27 -9.05 -26.09
CA PHE A 9 15.85 -8.96 -25.71
C PHE A 9 15.60 -9.40 -24.26
N PHE A 10 16.24 -10.47 -23.78
CA PHE A 10 16.15 -10.87 -22.37
C PHE A 10 16.74 -9.82 -21.43
N SER A 11 17.84 -9.18 -21.81
CA SER A 11 18.40 -8.05 -21.06
C SER A 11 17.43 -6.86 -21.00
N LEU A 12 16.66 -6.59 -22.05
CA LEU A 12 15.61 -5.56 -22.05
C LEU A 12 14.44 -5.91 -21.10
N ILE A 13 14.02 -7.17 -21.08
CA ILE A 13 12.97 -7.63 -20.14
C ILE A 13 13.45 -7.48 -18.68
N ARG A 14 14.72 -7.79 -18.44
CA ARG A 14 15.38 -7.66 -17.13
C ARG A 14 15.47 -6.21 -16.66
N SER A 15 16.03 -5.34 -17.50
CA SER A 15 16.22 -3.91 -17.17
C SER A 15 14.92 -3.17 -16.87
N ARG A 16 13.80 -3.56 -17.49
CA ARG A 16 12.46 -3.01 -17.20
C ARG A 16 11.95 -3.29 -15.79
N GLY A 17 12.55 -4.23 -15.07
CA GLY A 17 12.20 -4.56 -13.70
C GLY A 17 12.80 -3.67 -12.63
N GLY A 18 13.71 -2.76 -12.99
CA GLY A 18 14.52 -2.02 -12.02
C GLY A 18 15.33 -2.99 -11.15
N LEU A 19 14.98 -3.06 -9.87
CA LEU A 19 15.62 -3.99 -8.92
C LEU A 19 15.11 -5.45 -9.05
N ASN A 20 14.01 -5.68 -9.77
CA ASN A 20 13.47 -7.01 -10.05
C ASN A 20 14.05 -7.63 -11.33
N ASP A 21 15.29 -8.10 -11.25
CA ASP A 21 16.04 -8.65 -12.38
C ASP A 21 15.58 -10.07 -12.79
N HIS A 22 14.90 -10.78 -11.89
CA HIS A 22 14.37 -12.13 -12.13
C HIS A 22 12.84 -12.15 -12.06
N PRO A 23 12.14 -11.68 -13.12
CA PRO A 23 10.68 -11.64 -13.10
C PRO A 23 10.07 -13.05 -13.04
N THR A 24 8.92 -13.15 -12.38
CA THR A 24 8.02 -14.30 -12.54
C THR A 24 7.54 -14.40 -13.99
N PRO A 25 7.08 -15.57 -14.46
CA PRO A 25 6.57 -15.72 -15.83
C PRO A 25 5.49 -14.69 -16.21
N LEU A 26 4.60 -14.37 -15.26
CA LEU A 26 3.56 -13.37 -15.45
C LEU A 26 4.14 -11.95 -15.60
N ASN A 27 5.10 -11.59 -14.74
CA ASN A 27 5.79 -10.30 -14.83
C ASN A 27 6.58 -10.17 -16.14
N ALA A 28 7.24 -11.25 -16.58
CA ALA A 28 7.93 -11.29 -17.86
C ALA A 28 6.95 -11.06 -19.03
N MET A 29 5.78 -11.71 -19.00
CA MET A 29 4.73 -11.53 -20.01
C MET A 29 4.22 -10.08 -20.05
N TYR A 30 3.99 -9.45 -18.89
CA TYR A 30 3.61 -8.03 -18.84
C TYR A 30 4.69 -7.10 -19.39
N ARG A 31 5.97 -7.36 -19.06
CA ARG A 31 7.09 -6.59 -19.61
C ARG A 31 7.20 -6.73 -21.13
N ILE A 32 7.06 -7.96 -21.65
CA ILE A 32 7.00 -8.22 -23.10
C ILE A 32 5.84 -7.45 -23.73
N ARG A 33 4.65 -7.49 -23.12
CA ARG A 33 3.49 -6.73 -23.60
C ARG A 33 3.77 -5.24 -23.67
N ILE A 34 4.43 -4.66 -22.67
CA ILE A 34 4.83 -3.24 -22.66
C ILE A 34 5.82 -2.93 -23.80
N ILE A 35 6.84 -3.79 -23.98
CA ILE A 35 7.83 -3.65 -25.07
C ILE A 35 7.15 -3.71 -26.45
N VAL A 36 6.23 -4.65 -26.65
CA VAL A 36 5.48 -4.83 -27.91
C VAL A 36 4.55 -3.66 -28.17
N LEU A 37 3.88 -3.14 -27.14
CA LEU A 37 2.94 -2.01 -27.27
C LEU A 37 3.63 -0.65 -27.45
N GLY A 38 4.96 -0.59 -27.47
CA GLY A 38 5.72 0.65 -27.68
C GLY A 38 5.58 1.68 -26.55
N LYS A 39 4.87 1.36 -25.46
CA LYS A 39 4.81 2.17 -24.24
C LYS A 39 6.14 2.01 -23.52
N ASN A 40 7.15 2.76 -23.96
CA ASN A 40 8.43 2.85 -23.28
C ASN A 40 8.37 4.00 -22.28
N PRO A 41 8.04 3.78 -20.99
CA PRO A 41 8.14 4.84 -20.00
C PRO A 41 9.58 5.35 -19.97
N GLY A 42 9.77 6.63 -20.31
CA GLY A 42 11.07 7.29 -20.38
C GLY A 42 11.77 7.32 -21.74
N VAL A 43 11.19 6.76 -22.82
CA VAL A 43 11.70 6.95 -24.19
C VAL A 43 10.59 7.50 -25.05
N VAL A 44 10.66 8.80 -25.36
CA VAL A 44 9.82 9.44 -26.38
C VAL A 44 10.24 8.86 -27.73
N GLN A 45 9.50 7.86 -28.22
CA GLN A 45 9.67 7.36 -29.58
C GLN A 45 8.50 7.85 -30.43
N ASP A 46 8.82 8.64 -31.47
CA ASP A 46 7.82 9.17 -32.42
C ASP A 46 7.19 8.08 -33.31
N LYS A 47 7.72 6.85 -33.28
CA LYS A 47 7.26 5.72 -34.09
C LYS A 47 6.77 4.61 -33.17
N LEU A 48 5.46 4.57 -32.96
CA LEU A 48 4.76 3.45 -32.34
C LEU A 48 4.40 2.42 -33.43
N ASN A 49 4.44 1.14 -33.09
CA ASN A 49 3.94 0.06 -33.98
C ASN A 49 2.40 -0.04 -33.98
N ILE A 50 1.71 1.00 -33.51
CA ILE A 50 0.26 1.09 -33.41
C ILE A 50 -0.11 2.43 -34.03
N GLU A 51 -1.04 2.44 -34.99
CA GLU A 51 -1.68 3.68 -35.42
C GLU A 51 -2.47 4.24 -34.22
N THR A 52 -1.94 5.27 -33.56
CA THR A 52 -2.73 6.08 -32.64
C THR A 52 -3.55 7.05 -33.49
N PRO A 53 -4.89 6.93 -33.55
CA PRO A 53 -5.71 7.96 -34.16
C PRO A 53 -5.42 9.27 -33.42
N GLN A 54 -5.05 10.33 -34.15
CA GLN A 54 -4.58 11.59 -33.55
C GLN A 54 -5.58 12.23 -32.56
N GLU A 55 -6.84 11.79 -32.56
CA GLU A 55 -7.88 12.25 -31.63
C GLU A 55 -7.89 11.53 -30.26
N LYS A 56 -7.08 10.48 -30.05
CA LYS A 56 -7.14 9.66 -28.82
C LYS A 56 -5.88 9.68 -27.94
N LEU A 57 -4.93 10.55 -28.23
CA LEU A 57 -3.68 10.66 -27.44
C LEU A 57 -3.90 11.04 -25.96
N ASN A 58 -5.03 11.68 -25.64
CA ASN A 58 -5.31 12.15 -24.27
C ASN A 58 -6.30 11.31 -23.47
N LEU A 59 -6.83 10.19 -23.99
CA LEU A 59 -7.94 9.51 -23.30
C LEU A 59 -7.49 8.44 -22.31
N GLU A 60 -6.44 7.68 -22.64
CA GLU A 60 -6.03 6.55 -21.79
C GLU A 60 -4.99 6.90 -20.73
N GLU A 61 -4.04 7.79 -21.04
CA GLU A 61 -2.99 8.19 -20.09
C GLU A 61 -3.52 9.17 -19.02
N TYR A 62 -4.67 9.80 -19.28
CA TYR A 62 -5.28 10.83 -18.46
C TYR A 62 -6.72 10.50 -18.05
N LEU A 63 -7.13 9.24 -17.99
CA LEU A 63 -8.49 8.88 -17.54
C LEU A 63 -8.75 9.41 -16.11
N VAL A 64 -7.73 9.34 -15.24
CA VAL A 64 -7.77 9.92 -13.89
C VAL A 64 -7.78 11.45 -13.93
N ALA A 65 -6.97 12.08 -14.79
CA ALA A 65 -6.90 13.53 -14.89
C ALA A 65 -8.16 14.14 -15.52
N ASN A 66 -8.79 13.47 -16.49
CA ASN A 66 -10.08 13.87 -17.05
C ASN A 66 -11.20 13.75 -16.02
N VAL A 67 -11.22 12.68 -15.23
CA VAL A 67 -12.18 12.54 -14.11
C VAL A 67 -11.97 13.67 -13.09
N MET A 68 -10.73 14.00 -12.74
CA MET A 68 -10.43 15.10 -11.82
C MET A 68 -10.76 16.48 -12.39
N ALA A 69 -10.55 16.71 -13.69
CA ALA A 69 -10.93 17.94 -14.38
C ALA A 69 -12.46 18.11 -14.44
N THR A 70 -13.21 17.03 -14.69
CA THR A 70 -14.69 17.07 -14.61
C THR A 70 -15.21 17.28 -13.20
N ALA A 71 -14.41 16.97 -12.18
CA ALA A 71 -14.75 17.13 -10.77
C ALA A 71 -14.30 18.48 -10.18
N ASP A 72 -13.68 19.36 -10.96
CA ASP A 72 -13.21 20.71 -10.59
C ASP A 72 -12.33 20.74 -9.32
N VAL A 73 -11.46 19.71 -9.17
CA VAL A 73 -10.55 19.59 -8.03
C VAL A 73 -9.18 20.16 -8.41
N ASN A 74 -8.90 21.41 -8.04
CA ASN A 74 -7.59 22.02 -8.25
C ASN A 74 -6.59 21.55 -7.16
N ILE A 75 -5.69 20.63 -7.51
CA ILE A 75 -4.60 20.20 -6.61
C ILE A 75 -3.34 20.95 -7.02
N PRO A 76 -2.74 21.78 -6.16
CA PRO A 76 -1.46 22.41 -6.47
C PRO A 76 -0.38 21.35 -6.60
N PHE A 77 0.20 21.23 -7.80
CA PHE A 77 1.39 20.42 -8.07
C PHE A 77 2.58 21.00 -7.29
N ASN A 78 2.94 20.35 -6.20
CA ASN A 78 4.23 20.57 -5.55
C ASN A 78 5.20 19.51 -6.11
N ASN A 79 6.25 19.95 -6.82
CA ASN A 79 7.29 19.12 -7.42
C ASN A 79 8.25 18.54 -6.36
N GLU A 80 7.72 17.79 -5.40
CA GLU A 80 8.52 16.86 -4.61
C GLU A 80 8.25 15.46 -5.13
N GLU A 81 9.18 14.93 -5.93
CA GLU A 81 9.19 13.54 -6.38
C GLU A 81 9.02 12.60 -5.19
N ASN A 82 7.81 12.07 -5.05
CA ASN A 82 7.47 11.03 -4.09
C ASN A 82 6.72 9.94 -4.85
N ASP A 83 7.39 9.40 -5.86
CA ASP A 83 6.92 8.22 -6.57
C ASP A 83 7.14 7.00 -5.67
N LEU A 84 6.01 6.46 -5.19
CA LEU A 84 5.71 5.02 -5.05
C LEU A 84 4.45 4.89 -4.18
N SER A 85 3.29 5.07 -4.81
CA SER A 85 2.02 4.55 -4.30
C SER A 85 1.40 3.61 -5.33
N ASP A 86 2.04 2.47 -5.58
CA ASP A 86 1.34 1.34 -6.17
C ASP A 86 0.68 0.55 -5.04
N SER A 87 -0.52 1.00 -4.67
CA SER A 87 -1.39 0.34 -3.70
C SER A 87 -2.37 -0.58 -4.45
N SER A 88 -1.87 -1.61 -5.12
CA SER A 88 -2.71 -2.74 -5.52
C SER A 88 -2.90 -3.69 -4.31
N LEU A 89 -3.72 -3.24 -3.36
CA LEU A 89 -4.21 -4.09 -2.27
C LEU A 89 -5.28 -5.02 -2.84
N SER A 90 -4.90 -6.27 -3.11
CA SER A 90 -5.87 -7.35 -3.29
C SER A 90 -6.47 -7.68 -1.92
N SER A 91 -7.67 -7.19 -1.66
CA SER A 91 -8.44 -7.51 -0.46
C SER A 91 -8.82 -8.99 -0.49
N SER A 92 -8.12 -9.81 0.30
CA SER A 92 -8.62 -11.13 0.67
C SER A 92 -9.57 -10.96 1.86
N GLU A 93 -10.88 -11.03 1.60
CA GLU A 93 -11.89 -11.07 2.66
C GLU A 93 -11.70 -12.32 3.50
N SER A 94 -11.38 -12.13 4.78
CA SER A 94 -11.54 -13.14 5.81
C SER A 94 -12.24 -12.50 6.99
N SER A 95 -13.54 -12.77 7.06
CA SER A 95 -14.37 -12.52 8.23
C SER A 95 -13.94 -13.48 9.33
N SER A 96 -13.43 -12.95 10.45
CA SER A 96 -13.50 -13.67 11.72
C SER A 96 -13.46 -12.75 12.92
N THR A 97 -14.34 -13.13 13.84
CA THR A 97 -14.77 -12.53 15.10
C THR A 97 -13.63 -12.35 16.10
N GLN A 98 -13.63 -11.18 16.76
CA GLN A 98 -13.06 -10.85 18.07
C GLN A 98 -12.25 -11.97 18.76
N ASN A 99 -10.92 -11.91 18.66
CA ASN A 99 -9.99 -12.48 19.63
C ASN A 99 -8.70 -11.63 19.65
N ASN A 100 -8.28 -11.20 20.85
CA ASN A 100 -7.22 -10.22 21.13
C ASN A 100 -5.77 -10.73 20.89
N LEU A 101 -5.52 -11.55 19.86
CA LEU A 101 -4.17 -11.92 19.44
C LEU A 101 -3.92 -11.29 18.07
N PRO A 102 -2.84 -10.50 17.88
CA PRO A 102 -2.50 -10.01 16.55
C PRO A 102 -2.29 -11.21 15.63
N THR A 103 -3.14 -11.33 14.61
CA THR A 103 -2.95 -12.30 13.54
C THR A 103 -1.58 -12.02 12.90
N THR A 104 -0.88 -13.04 12.40
CA THR A 104 0.44 -12.88 11.75
C THR A 104 0.47 -11.73 10.73
N ASN A 105 -0.65 -11.56 10.02
CA ASN A 105 -0.84 -10.51 9.02
C ASN A 105 -0.83 -9.08 9.61
N GLU A 106 -1.32 -8.88 10.84
CA GLU A 106 -1.29 -7.56 11.49
C GLU A 106 0.12 -7.16 11.88
N GLU A 107 0.92 -8.11 12.37
CA GLU A 107 2.32 -7.89 12.72
C GLU A 107 3.14 -7.57 11.46
N ASP A 108 2.94 -8.30 10.37
CA ASP A 108 3.61 -8.03 9.09
C ASP A 108 3.22 -6.65 8.53
N GLY A 109 1.94 -6.28 8.59
CA GLY A 109 1.47 -4.95 8.22
C GLY A 109 2.06 -3.84 9.08
N PHE A 110 2.25 -4.10 10.38
CA PHE A 110 2.92 -3.18 11.29
C PHE A 110 4.42 -3.03 10.99
N ILE A 111 5.13 -4.12 10.68
CA ILE A 111 6.53 -4.10 10.25
C ILE A 111 6.66 -3.30 8.95
N TYR A 112 5.75 -3.49 8.00
CA TYR A 112 5.71 -2.71 6.77
C TYR A 112 5.56 -1.21 7.02
N LEU A 113 4.65 -0.82 7.92
CA LEU A 113 4.49 0.58 8.36
C LEU A 113 5.79 1.14 8.99
N CYS A 114 6.47 0.35 9.82
CA CYS A 114 7.75 0.72 10.41
C CYS A 114 8.83 0.93 9.33
N GLY A 115 8.87 0.06 8.32
CA GLY A 115 9.74 0.18 7.16
C GLY A 115 9.46 1.43 6.33
N TRP A 116 8.19 1.78 6.12
CA TRP A 116 7.80 3.04 5.46
C TRP A 116 8.26 4.28 6.22
N LEU A 117 8.16 4.29 7.55
CA LEU A 117 8.70 5.38 8.37
C LEU A 117 10.22 5.47 8.29
N ALA A 118 10.91 4.34 8.41
CA ALA A 118 12.37 4.28 8.28
C ALA A 118 12.83 4.80 6.91
N ARG A 119 12.09 4.44 5.86
CA ARG A 119 12.27 4.95 4.51
C ARG A 119 12.10 6.46 4.43
N LYS A 120 10.99 6.99 4.95
CA LYS A 120 10.63 8.42 4.88
C LYS A 120 11.68 9.30 5.57
N PHE A 121 12.27 8.82 6.65
CA PHE A 121 13.27 9.56 7.42
C PHE A 121 14.71 9.06 7.19
N LYS A 122 14.96 8.30 6.12
CA LYS A 122 16.26 7.65 5.89
C LYS A 122 17.44 8.63 5.94
N ASN A 123 17.27 9.83 5.38
CA ASN A 123 18.33 10.84 5.34
C ASN A 123 18.65 11.42 6.73
N LYS A 124 17.67 11.46 7.64
CA LYS A 124 17.83 12.00 9.00
C LYS A 124 18.22 10.93 10.01
N TYR A 125 17.65 9.73 9.87
CA TYR A 125 17.84 8.62 10.81
C TYR A 125 18.15 7.32 10.04
N PRO A 126 19.36 7.16 9.47
CA PRO A 126 19.71 5.97 8.68
C PRO A 126 19.67 4.66 9.48
N HIS A 127 19.81 4.73 10.80
CA HIS A 127 19.82 3.57 11.71
C HIS A 127 18.44 2.91 11.88
N LEU A 128 17.35 3.54 11.39
CA LEU A 128 16.00 3.00 11.50
C LEU A 128 15.75 1.78 10.61
N GLY A 129 16.56 1.57 9.57
CA GLY A 129 16.41 0.45 8.66
C GLY A 129 17.30 0.55 7.41
N CYS A 130 17.43 -0.56 6.70
CA CYS A 130 18.22 -0.65 5.47
C CYS A 130 17.35 -1.10 4.29
N TYR A 131 17.83 -0.89 3.05
CA TYR A 131 17.14 -1.48 1.92
C TYR A 131 17.24 -3.00 1.98
N THR A 132 16.19 -3.70 1.55
CA THR A 132 16.17 -5.16 1.49
C THR A 132 17.29 -5.73 0.60
N LYS A 133 17.74 -5.00 -0.44
CA LYS A 133 18.90 -5.38 -1.27
C LYS A 133 20.24 -5.30 -0.54
N ASP A 134 20.36 -4.43 0.46
CA ASP A 134 21.62 -4.21 1.19
C ASP A 134 21.81 -5.29 2.27
N LYS A 135 20.76 -6.04 2.59
CA LYS A 135 20.81 -7.11 3.57
C LYS A 135 21.45 -8.34 2.92
N LYS A 136 22.59 -8.74 3.46
CA LYS A 136 23.26 -9.98 3.03
C LYS A 136 22.36 -11.17 3.37
N PRO A 137 22.25 -12.17 2.49
CA PRO A 137 21.57 -13.40 2.83
C PRO A 137 22.31 -14.00 4.03
N ASP A 138 21.59 -14.14 5.14
CA ASP A 138 22.11 -14.88 6.27
C ASP A 138 22.16 -16.35 5.86
N HIS A 139 23.26 -17.05 6.13
CA HIS A 139 23.35 -18.50 5.82
C HIS A 139 22.47 -19.35 6.75
N SER A 140 21.71 -18.70 7.62
CA SER A 140 20.57 -19.29 8.30
C SER A 140 19.50 -19.63 7.25
N TYR A 141 19.25 -20.92 7.02
CA TYR A 141 18.17 -21.46 6.17
C TYR A 141 16.75 -21.13 6.67
N SER A 142 16.59 -19.97 7.31
CA SER A 142 15.32 -19.46 7.81
C SER A 142 14.50 -18.89 6.66
N ALA A 143 13.19 -19.03 6.75
CA ALA A 143 12.29 -18.38 5.81
C ALA A 143 12.49 -16.84 5.84
N PRO A 144 12.47 -16.17 4.67
CA PRO A 144 12.58 -14.71 4.62
C PRO A 144 11.37 -14.05 5.28
N SER A 145 11.54 -12.82 5.78
CA SER A 145 10.42 -12.04 6.31
C SER A 145 9.43 -11.68 5.21
N TRP A 146 8.16 -11.39 5.57
CA TRP A 146 7.15 -11.01 4.57
C TRP A 146 7.58 -9.79 3.73
N VAL A 147 8.20 -8.79 4.36
CA VAL A 147 8.74 -7.61 3.66
C VAL A 147 9.85 -8.00 2.68
N GLN A 148 10.73 -8.94 3.05
CA GLN A 148 11.76 -9.44 2.14
C GLN A 148 11.16 -10.21 0.97
N HIS A 149 10.15 -11.05 1.23
CA HIS A 149 9.46 -11.79 0.18
C HIS A 149 8.70 -10.87 -0.78
N LEU A 150 8.03 -9.83 -0.26
CA LEU A 150 7.33 -8.84 -1.06
C LEU A 150 8.31 -7.93 -1.84
N SER A 151 9.49 -7.68 -1.28
CA SER A 151 10.41 -6.71 -1.84
C SER A 151 11.27 -7.27 -2.95
N PHE A 152 11.35 -6.54 -4.06
CA PHE A 152 12.39 -6.71 -5.07
C PHE A 152 13.67 -5.93 -4.74
N GLY A 153 14.00 -5.68 -3.47
CA GLY A 153 15.20 -4.92 -3.06
C GLY A 153 14.98 -3.43 -2.77
N GLY A 154 13.80 -2.89 -3.11
CA GLY A 154 13.47 -1.46 -2.96
C GLY A 154 12.72 -1.11 -1.68
N LEU A 155 12.21 -2.08 -0.91
CA LEU A 155 11.57 -1.79 0.37
C LEU A 155 12.63 -1.60 1.44
N THR A 156 12.27 -0.89 2.51
CA THR A 156 13.13 -0.72 3.67
C THR A 156 12.71 -1.72 4.73
N GLU A 157 13.65 -2.57 5.14
CA GLU A 157 13.47 -3.43 6.29
C GLU A 157 13.84 -2.64 7.56
N PRO A 158 12.91 -2.47 8.50
CA PRO A 158 13.19 -1.72 9.72
C PRO A 158 14.16 -2.48 10.62
N SER A 159 14.98 -1.75 11.38
CA SER A 159 15.85 -2.35 12.38
C SER A 159 15.05 -2.92 13.55
N THR A 160 15.56 -3.97 14.19
CA THR A 160 14.88 -4.63 15.31
C THR A 160 14.64 -3.66 16.48
N ASP A 161 15.56 -2.76 16.74
CA ASP A 161 15.42 -1.75 17.78
C ASP A 161 14.37 -0.69 17.44
N TRP A 162 14.30 -0.28 16.17
CA TRP A 162 13.22 0.61 15.72
C TRP A 162 11.85 -0.05 15.87
N VAL A 163 11.70 -1.32 15.48
CA VAL A 163 10.43 -2.06 15.66
C VAL A 163 10.03 -2.12 17.15
N LYS A 164 10.98 -2.38 18.05
CA LYS A 164 10.71 -2.39 19.51
C LYS A 164 10.20 -1.03 19.99
N GLN A 165 10.83 0.07 19.55
CA GLN A 165 10.38 1.43 19.91
C GLN A 165 8.99 1.73 19.33
N ALA A 166 8.75 1.41 18.06
CA ALA A 166 7.47 1.62 17.41
C ALA A 166 6.34 0.80 18.07
N LYS A 167 6.61 -0.38 18.63
CA LYS A 167 5.63 -1.17 19.39
C LYS A 167 5.10 -0.44 20.62
N VAL A 168 5.94 0.37 21.27
CA VAL A 168 5.50 1.25 22.36
C VAL A 168 4.52 2.29 21.84
N PHE A 169 4.73 2.82 20.64
CA PHE A 169 3.84 3.81 20.02
C PHE A 169 2.49 3.17 19.72
N GLU A 170 2.48 1.98 19.14
CA GLU A 170 1.25 1.23 18.83
C GLU A 170 0.46 0.91 20.11
N THR A 171 1.14 0.50 21.17
CA THR A 171 0.49 0.19 22.46
C THR A 171 -0.18 1.43 23.05
N LEU A 172 0.51 2.58 23.02
CA LEU A 172 -0.05 3.85 23.49
C LEU A 172 -1.17 4.35 22.58
N PHE A 173 -1.04 4.20 21.26
CA PHE A 173 -2.06 4.55 20.28
C PHE A 173 -3.34 3.73 20.51
N LYS A 174 -3.22 2.40 20.63
CA LYS A 174 -4.35 1.50 20.91
C LYS A 174 -5.01 1.85 22.25
N LYS A 175 -4.23 2.12 23.30
CA LYS A 175 -4.76 2.53 24.61
C LYS A 175 -5.49 3.87 24.57
N PHE A 176 -5.00 4.81 23.76
CA PHE A 176 -5.57 6.14 23.62
C PHE A 176 -6.90 6.11 22.84
N HIS A 177 -6.95 5.38 21.73
CA HIS A 177 -8.11 5.35 20.84
C HIS A 177 -9.15 4.28 21.19
N LYS A 178 -8.75 3.16 21.81
CA LYS A 178 -9.61 2.00 22.07
C LYS A 178 -10.32 1.55 20.78
N GLU A 179 -11.65 1.40 20.81
CA GLU A 179 -12.46 0.94 19.68
C GLU A 179 -12.78 2.04 18.65
N LYS A 180 -12.75 3.31 19.04
CA LYS A 180 -13.12 4.45 18.18
C LYS A 180 -11.90 5.35 17.92
N ILE A 181 -12.11 6.45 17.21
CA ILE A 181 -11.13 7.53 17.15
C ILE A 181 -11.54 8.57 18.18
N ASP A 182 -10.54 9.11 18.87
CA ASP A 182 -10.74 10.17 19.84
C ASP A 182 -11.12 11.44 19.07
N THR A 183 -12.18 12.13 19.47
CA THR A 183 -12.72 13.29 18.72
C THR A 183 -12.27 14.62 19.29
N GLU A 184 -11.49 14.62 20.37
CA GLU A 184 -11.01 15.85 20.99
C GLU A 184 -9.98 16.55 20.09
N SER A 185 -9.88 17.88 20.24
CA SER A 185 -8.90 18.65 19.46
C SER A 185 -7.46 18.22 19.76
N ASN A 186 -6.57 18.41 18.77
CA ASN A 186 -5.12 18.24 18.93
C ASN A 186 -4.66 16.82 19.32
N ILE A 187 -5.34 15.78 18.82
CA ILE A 187 -5.01 14.35 19.02
C ILE A 187 -3.51 14.07 18.86
N VAL A 188 -2.93 14.53 17.73
CA VAL A 188 -1.52 14.28 17.41
C VAL A 188 -0.60 14.87 18.48
N LYS A 189 -0.83 16.12 18.92
CA LYS A 189 0.00 16.78 19.94
C LYS A 189 -0.12 16.06 21.30
N ARG A 190 -1.34 15.69 21.70
CA ARG A 190 -1.62 14.98 22.96
C ARG A 190 -0.92 13.63 22.99
N LEU A 191 -1.08 12.83 21.93
CA LEU A 191 -0.47 11.52 21.84
C LEU A 191 1.06 11.59 21.70
N THR A 192 1.58 12.59 20.97
CA THR A 192 3.02 12.85 20.89
C THR A 192 3.61 13.12 22.27
N LYS A 193 2.96 13.96 23.08
CA LYS A 193 3.39 14.26 24.45
C LYS A 193 3.35 13.02 25.36
N LEU A 194 2.39 12.12 25.17
CA LEU A 194 2.31 10.86 25.91
C LEU A 194 3.43 9.89 25.54
N ILE A 195 3.72 9.75 24.24
CA ILE A 195 4.77 8.87 23.74
C ILE A 195 6.15 9.38 24.15
N LYS A 196 6.41 10.69 24.01
CA LYS A 196 7.67 11.34 24.37
C LYS A 196 8.06 11.18 25.85
N LYS A 197 7.08 10.94 26.74
CA LYS A 197 7.34 10.64 28.15
C LYS A 197 7.85 9.21 28.38
N LYS A 198 7.56 8.27 27.48
CA LYS A 198 7.92 6.86 27.61
C LYS A 198 9.12 6.44 26.77
N CYS A 199 9.37 7.13 25.66
CA CYS A 199 10.46 6.82 24.74
C CYS A 199 11.17 8.10 24.34
N ASP A 200 12.49 8.04 24.32
CA ASP A 200 13.34 9.09 23.78
C ASP A 200 13.52 8.88 22.27
N VAL A 201 12.50 9.28 21.51
CA VAL A 201 12.50 9.23 20.04
C VAL A 201 12.17 10.62 19.50
N PRO A 202 12.78 11.06 18.39
CA PRO A 202 12.49 12.33 17.76
C PRO A 202 10.99 12.58 17.53
N GLU A 203 10.59 13.83 17.76
CA GLU A 203 9.19 14.21 17.78
C GLU A 203 8.54 14.14 16.38
N ASP A 204 9.33 14.35 15.33
CA ASP A 204 8.89 14.24 13.94
C ASP A 204 8.53 12.80 13.55
N LEU A 205 9.30 11.81 13.99
CA LEU A 205 8.99 10.38 13.83
C LEU A 205 7.69 10.01 14.54
N ILE A 206 7.53 10.44 15.80
CA ILE A 206 6.33 10.16 16.59
C ILE A 206 5.09 10.76 15.89
N LYS A 207 5.16 12.02 15.45
CA LYS A 207 4.06 12.69 14.73
C LYS A 207 3.72 11.97 13.44
N ALA A 208 4.73 11.59 12.64
CA ALA A 208 4.51 10.87 11.39
C ALA A 208 3.86 9.51 11.61
N PHE A 209 4.29 8.77 12.65
CA PHE A 209 3.67 7.50 13.03
C PHE A 209 2.20 7.69 13.40
N ILE A 210 1.90 8.63 14.31
CA ILE A 210 0.54 8.88 14.76
C ILE A 210 -0.35 9.24 13.58
N LEU A 211 0.08 10.17 12.72
CA LEU A 211 -0.70 10.63 11.56
C LEU A 211 -1.03 9.46 10.63
N GLN A 212 -0.02 8.66 10.28
CA GLN A 212 -0.21 7.52 9.38
C GLN A 212 -1.12 6.46 10.01
N ARG A 213 -0.93 6.19 11.30
CA ARG A 213 -1.73 5.21 12.03
C ARG A 213 -3.19 5.64 12.18
N THR A 214 -3.44 6.94 12.42
CA THR A 214 -4.78 7.52 12.41
C THR A 214 -5.42 7.40 11.04
N TYR A 215 -4.71 7.70 9.95
CA TYR A 215 -5.23 7.53 8.59
C TYR A 215 -5.65 6.08 8.31
N ILE A 216 -4.78 5.11 8.62
CA ILE A 216 -5.08 3.68 8.50
C ILE A 216 -6.32 3.31 9.33
N ARG A 217 -6.43 3.83 10.56
CA ARG A 217 -7.58 3.56 11.45
C ARG A 217 -8.88 4.15 10.91
N ILE A 218 -8.86 5.35 10.35
CA ILE A 218 -10.03 5.97 9.72
C ILE A 218 -10.48 5.12 8.53
N LYS A 219 -9.55 4.71 7.67
CA LYS A 219 -9.85 3.86 6.52
C LYS A 219 -10.52 2.55 6.95
N LEU A 220 -9.95 1.86 7.93
CA LEU A 220 -10.52 0.64 8.50
C LEU A 220 -11.95 0.85 9.04
N LEU A 221 -12.18 1.94 9.78
CA LEU A 221 -13.51 2.24 10.31
C LEU A 221 -14.53 2.53 9.20
N ASN A 222 -14.10 3.24 8.15
CA ASN A 222 -14.95 3.51 6.99
C ASN A 222 -15.30 2.24 6.22
N ASP A 223 -14.32 1.35 6.00
CA ASP A 223 -14.52 0.07 5.33
C ASP A 223 -15.53 -0.80 6.10
N ASN A 224 -15.41 -0.86 7.44
CA ASN A 224 -16.36 -1.56 8.30
C ASN A 224 -17.77 -0.96 8.19
N LEU A 225 -17.91 0.37 8.19
CA LEU A 225 -19.21 1.04 8.02
C LEU A 225 -19.85 0.74 6.65
N ILE A 226 -19.04 0.60 5.59
CA ILE A 226 -19.52 0.23 4.26
C ILE A 226 -19.99 -1.22 4.25
N ALA A 227 -19.22 -2.13 4.85
CA ALA A 227 -19.56 -3.54 4.98
C ALA A 227 -20.90 -3.73 5.72
N GLU A 228 -21.05 -3.11 6.91
CA GLU A 228 -22.29 -3.16 7.70
C GLU A 228 -23.52 -2.66 6.91
N ARG A 229 -23.37 -1.57 6.15
CA ARG A 229 -24.43 -1.05 5.28
C ARG A 229 -24.79 -2.01 4.15
N SER A 230 -23.81 -2.74 3.61
CA SER A 230 -24.04 -3.73 2.56
C SER A 230 -24.81 -4.96 3.08
N GLU A 231 -24.51 -5.38 4.31
CA GLU A 231 -25.18 -6.50 4.98
C GLU A 231 -26.60 -6.15 5.40
N GLY A 232 -26.82 -4.95 5.97
CA GLY A 232 -28.16 -4.44 6.31
C GLY A 232 -29.09 -4.32 5.10
N LYS A 233 -28.55 -4.05 3.90
CA LYS A 233 -29.32 -4.10 2.63
C LYS A 233 -29.69 -5.54 2.24
N LYS A 234 -28.82 -6.52 2.48
CA LYS A 234 -29.10 -7.94 2.21
C LYS A 234 -30.21 -8.46 3.14
N THR A 235 -30.13 -8.21 4.45
CA THR A 235 -31.12 -8.69 5.42
C THR A 235 -32.50 -8.07 5.19
N SER A 236 -32.58 -6.74 5.01
CA SER A 236 -33.85 -6.05 4.71
C SER A 236 -34.51 -6.47 3.39
N SER A 237 -33.73 -6.86 2.38
CA SER A 237 -34.26 -7.41 1.12
C SER A 237 -34.85 -8.82 1.29
N THR A 238 -34.29 -9.60 2.21
CA THR A 238 -34.69 -10.99 2.46
C THR A 238 -35.97 -11.04 3.29
N ASP A 239 -36.10 -10.16 4.30
CA ASP A 239 -37.33 -9.99 5.09
C ASP A 239 -38.51 -9.45 4.26
N ARG A 240 -38.25 -8.54 3.31
CA ARG A 240 -39.30 -8.08 2.35
C ARG A 240 -39.77 -9.18 1.40
N LYS A 241 -38.94 -10.17 1.08
CA LYS A 241 -39.33 -11.32 0.25
C LYS A 241 -40.11 -12.37 1.05
N SER A 242 -39.73 -12.61 2.31
CA SER A 242 -40.45 -13.51 3.22
C SER A 242 -41.87 -13.02 3.54
N THR A 243 -42.01 -11.73 3.88
CA THR A 243 -43.31 -11.11 4.19
C THR A 243 -44.26 -11.04 2.98
N LYS A 244 -43.74 -10.87 1.76
CA LYS A 244 -44.56 -10.94 0.53
C LYS A 244 -45.03 -12.35 0.18
N LYS A 245 -44.28 -13.40 0.54
CA LYS A 245 -44.72 -14.79 0.35
C LYS A 245 -45.83 -15.19 1.32
N MET A 246 -45.77 -14.74 2.58
CA MET A 246 -46.82 -15.02 3.58
C MET A 246 -48.17 -14.35 3.26
N LYS A 247 -48.16 -13.15 2.67
CA LYS A 247 -49.41 -12.46 2.28
C LYS A 247 -50.14 -13.07 1.07
N LYS A 248 -49.54 -14.07 0.39
CA LYS A 248 -50.11 -14.67 -0.82
C LYS A 248 -50.83 -16.02 -0.57
N ILE A 249 -50.95 -16.46 0.69
CA ILE A 249 -51.56 -17.75 1.08
C ILE A 249 -52.89 -17.55 1.84
N ILE A 250 -53.41 -16.32 1.92
CA ILE A 250 -54.72 -16.04 2.53
C ILE A 250 -55.60 -15.35 1.47
N THR A 251 -56.08 -16.11 0.50
CA THR A 251 -57.33 -15.83 -0.23
C THR A 251 -57.89 -17.15 -0.75
#